data_AF-A0A946NNH0-F1
#
_entry.id   AF-A0A946NNH0-F1
#
_cell.length_a   1.000
_cell.length_b   1.000
_cell.length_c   1.000
_cell.angle_alpha   90.00
_cell.angle_beta   90.00
_cell.angle_gamma   90.00
#
_symmetry.space_group_name_H-M   'P 1'
#
loop_
_entity.id
_entity.type
_entity.pdbx_description
1 polymer ?
#
loop_
_entity_poly.entity_id
_entity_poly.type
_entity_poly.pdbx_seq_one_letter_code
_entity_poly.pdbx_strand_id
1 'polypeptide(L)'
;MNRNIEIMDTTLRDGEQTSGVSYSPKEKLTIAKLLLEELKIDRIEVASARVSEGELNSVKEITNWATENNHIDKIEVLTFLDNGKSIEWLLESGCKVQNLLTKGSLNHLEHQLKKTPKNHYDDI
;
A
#
# COMPACT_ATOMS: atom_id res chain seq x y z
N MET A 1 -19.60 6.99 -24.58
CA MET A 1 -18.93 7.11 -23.26
C MET A 1 -17.47 6.77 -23.48
N ASN A 2 -16.54 7.67 -23.16
CA ASN A 2 -15.12 7.32 -23.13
C ASN A 2 -14.87 6.47 -21.88
N ARG A 3 -14.22 5.32 -22.07
CA ARG A 3 -13.85 4.43 -20.98
C ARG A 3 -12.65 5.03 -20.26
N ASN A 4 -12.79 5.37 -18.98
CA ASN A 4 -11.66 5.77 -18.15
C ASN A 4 -10.94 4.51 -17.64
N ILE A 5 -9.61 4.48 -17.74
CA ILE A 5 -8.77 3.38 -17.27
C ILE A 5 -7.72 4.00 -16.37
N GLU A 6 -7.59 3.49 -15.15
CA GLU A 6 -6.56 3.89 -14.21
C GLU A 6 -5.46 2.83 -14.13
N ILE A 7 -4.24 3.29 -13.86
CA ILE A 7 -3.07 2.46 -13.60
C ILE A 7 -2.64 2.65 -12.14
N MET A 8 -2.57 1.54 -11.42
CA MET A 8 -1.99 1.47 -10.08
C MET A 8 -0.68 0.70 -10.16
N ASP A 9 0.44 1.37 -9.91
CA ASP A 9 1.77 0.74 -9.92
C ASP A 9 2.12 0.20 -8.53
N THR A 10 2.57 -1.05 -8.47
CA THR A 10 2.94 -1.75 -7.22
C THR A 10 4.43 -2.06 -7.14
N THR A 11 5.28 -1.37 -7.93
CA THR A 11 6.73 -1.61 -7.98
C THR A 11 7.38 -1.45 -6.61
N LEU A 12 6.96 -0.45 -5.84
CA LEU A 12 7.55 -0.14 -4.54
C LEU A 12 7.14 -1.10 -3.42
N ARG A 13 5.95 -1.71 -3.49
CA ARG A 13 5.51 -2.75 -2.54
C ARG A 13 5.83 -4.16 -3.02
N ASP A 14 5.29 -4.55 -4.17
CA ASP A 14 5.38 -5.93 -4.67
C ASP A 14 6.74 -6.21 -5.29
N GLY A 15 7.31 -5.22 -5.98
CA GLY A 15 8.66 -5.33 -6.53
C GLY A 15 9.70 -5.58 -5.43
N GLU A 16 9.55 -4.98 -4.26
CA GLU A 16 10.43 -5.21 -3.11
C GLU A 16 10.29 -6.61 -2.48
N GLN A 17 9.16 -7.31 -2.69
CA GLN A 17 9.04 -8.72 -2.25
C GLN A 17 9.85 -9.68 -3.13
N THR A 18 10.42 -9.20 -4.23
CA THR A 18 11.31 -9.98 -5.10
C THR A 18 12.60 -10.32 -4.36
N SER A 19 12.99 -11.59 -4.39
CA SER A 19 14.23 -12.06 -3.75
C SER A 19 15.45 -11.28 -4.23
N GLY A 20 16.17 -10.67 -3.28
CA GLY A 20 17.38 -9.87 -3.55
C GLY A 20 17.10 -8.42 -3.92
N VAL A 21 15.84 -7.98 -3.89
CA VAL A 21 15.47 -6.57 -4.07
C VAL A 21 15.19 -5.95 -2.70
N SER A 22 15.73 -4.75 -2.50
CA SER A 22 15.50 -3.93 -1.32
C SER A 22 15.79 -2.49 -1.71
N TYR A 23 14.87 -1.58 -1.45
CA TYR A 23 15.05 -0.17 -1.77
C TYR A 23 15.39 0.61 -0.51
N SER A 24 16.41 1.45 -0.58
CA SER A 24 16.62 2.49 0.42
C SER A 24 15.47 3.52 0.39
N PRO A 25 15.21 4.25 1.50
CA PRO A 25 14.18 5.29 1.54
C PRO A 25 14.31 6.31 0.40
N LYS A 26 15.55 6.70 0.08
CA LYS A 26 15.86 7.64 -1.01
C LYS A 26 15.54 7.07 -2.39
N GLU A 27 15.81 5.79 -2.63
CA GLU A 27 15.44 5.11 -3.88
C GLU A 27 13.92 5.04 -4.02
N LYS A 28 13.20 4.67 -2.96
CA LYS A 28 11.72 4.66 -2.96
C LYS A 28 11.14 6.02 -3.31
N LEU A 29 11.61 7.08 -2.65
CA LEU A 29 11.16 8.45 -2.92
C LEU A 29 11.46 8.87 -4.37
N THR A 30 12.64 8.51 -4.89
CA THR A 30 13.02 8.84 -6.27
C THR A 30 12.11 8.13 -7.27
N ILE A 31 11.84 6.84 -7.07
CA ILE A 31 10.93 6.07 -7.93
C ILE A 31 9.49 6.62 -7.83
N ALA A 32 9.00 6.93 -6.63
CA ALA A 32 7.67 7.51 -6.44
C ALA A 32 7.48 8.82 -7.22
N LYS A 33 8.50 9.70 -7.19
CA LYS A 33 8.53 10.95 -7.98
C LYS A 33 8.47 10.67 -9.47
N LEU A 34 9.32 9.76 -9.97
CA LEU A 34 9.35 9.40 -11.38
C LEU A 34 8.02 8.82 -11.86
N LEU A 35 7.39 7.93 -11.07
CA LEU A 35 6.10 7.32 -11.42
C LEU A 35 4.99 8.36 -11.52
N LEU A 36 4.94 9.33 -10.60
CA LEU A 36 3.84 10.30 -10.51
C LEU A 36 4.02 11.53 -11.38
N GLU A 37 5.24 12.08 -11.49
CA GLU A 37 5.49 13.33 -12.22
C GLU A 37 5.84 13.09 -13.69
N GLU A 38 6.71 12.11 -13.96
CA GLU A 38 7.23 11.84 -15.31
C GLU A 38 6.35 10.85 -16.07
N LEU A 39 6.13 9.67 -15.49
CA LEU A 39 5.33 8.60 -16.11
C LEU A 39 3.82 8.87 -16.00
N LYS A 40 3.42 9.72 -15.05
CA LYS A 40 2.03 10.16 -14.82
C LYS A 40 1.07 9.00 -14.52
N ILE A 41 1.53 8.05 -13.70
CA ILE A 41 0.68 7.00 -13.16
C ILE A 41 -0.41 7.62 -12.25
N ASP A 42 -1.59 7.00 -12.24
CA ASP A 42 -2.71 7.51 -11.45
C ASP A 42 -2.45 7.35 -9.96
N ARG A 43 -2.00 6.15 -9.53
CA ARG A 43 -1.82 5.76 -8.12
C ARG A 43 -0.64 4.83 -7.93
N ILE A 44 0.03 4.88 -6.79
CA ILE A 44 1.16 4.02 -6.45
C ILE A 44 0.96 3.35 -5.09
N GLU A 45 1.24 2.05 -5.02
CA GLU A 45 1.25 1.29 -3.77
C GLU A 45 2.69 1.14 -3.26
N VAL A 46 2.99 1.78 -2.13
CA VAL A 46 4.37 2.05 -1.74
C VAL A 46 4.93 1.11 -0.67
N ALA A 47 4.06 0.47 0.11
CA ALA A 47 4.45 -0.39 1.21
C ALA A 47 3.31 -1.31 1.66
N SER A 48 3.69 -2.35 2.41
CA SER A 48 2.78 -3.07 3.29
C SER A 48 2.88 -2.51 4.70
N ALA A 49 1.74 -2.34 5.37
CA ALA A 49 1.72 -1.89 6.75
C ALA A 49 2.47 -2.88 7.66
N ARG A 50 3.06 -2.36 8.75
CA ARG A 50 3.69 -3.14 9.83
C ARG A 50 4.92 -3.97 9.43
N VAL A 51 5.59 -3.65 8.33
CA VAL A 51 6.83 -4.34 7.90
C VAL A 51 8.00 -4.00 8.84
N SER A 52 8.30 -2.72 9.04
CA SER A 52 9.35 -2.27 9.97
C SER A 52 9.23 -0.77 10.28
N GLU A 53 9.99 -0.29 11.26
CA GLU A 53 10.13 1.14 11.55
C GLU A 53 10.85 1.90 10.41
N GLY A 54 11.86 1.26 9.80
CA GLY A 54 12.54 1.84 8.63
C GLY A 54 11.58 2.03 7.45
N GLU A 55 10.70 1.06 7.21
CA GLU A 55 9.67 1.14 6.19
C GLU A 55 8.67 2.27 6.47
N LEU A 56 8.26 2.41 7.73
CA LEU A 56 7.38 3.50 8.15
C LEU A 56 7.99 4.88 7.89
N ASN A 57 9.28 5.03 8.18
CA ASN A 57 10.00 6.28 7.91
C ASN A 57 10.12 6.55 6.40
N SER A 58 10.38 5.52 5.58
CA SER A 58 10.36 5.64 4.11
C SER A 58 9.01 6.13 3.59
N VAL A 59 7.90 5.58 4.11
CA VAL A 59 6.55 6.02 3.71
C VAL A 59 6.28 7.45 4.18
N LYS A 60 6.70 7.83 5.40
CA LYS A 60 6.60 9.22 5.90
C LYS A 60 7.33 10.20 4.98
N GLU A 61 8.52 9.87 4.47
CA GLU A 61 9.22 10.71 3.50
C GLU A 61 8.43 10.88 2.19
N ILE A 62 7.84 9.78 1.68
CA ILE A 62 7.02 9.80 0.47
C ILE A 62 5.74 10.63 0.68
N THR A 63 5.02 10.42 1.79
CA THR A 63 3.74 11.11 2.06
C THR A 63 3.95 12.60 2.36
N ASN A 64 5.05 12.98 3.02
CA ASN A 64 5.42 14.39 3.21
C ASN A 64 5.64 15.08 1.85
N TRP A 65 6.50 14.51 1.00
CA TRP A 65 6.71 15.05 -0.34
C TRP A 65 5.41 15.07 -1.17
N ALA A 66 4.63 14.00 -1.13
CA ALA A 66 3.37 13.91 -1.87
C ALA A 66 2.35 14.95 -1.38
N THR A 67 2.33 15.27 -0.08
CA THR A 67 1.47 16.32 0.46
C THR A 67 1.87 17.70 -0.08
N GLU A 68 3.17 18.01 -0.07
CA GLU A 68 3.69 19.28 -0.61
C GLU A 68 3.43 19.46 -2.11
N ASN A 69 3.28 18.36 -2.85
CA ASN A 69 3.13 18.34 -4.31
C ASN A 69 1.72 17.92 -4.78
N ASN A 70 0.71 17.93 -3.90
CA ASN A 70 -0.68 17.58 -4.21
C ASN A 70 -0.86 16.17 -4.83
N HIS A 71 -0.14 15.19 -4.28
CA HIS A 71 -0.17 13.78 -4.66
C HIS A 71 -0.57 12.84 -3.53
N ILE A 72 -0.92 13.36 -2.35
CA ILE A 72 -1.20 12.52 -1.17
C ILE A 72 -2.31 11.49 -1.40
N ASP A 73 -3.33 11.83 -2.19
CA ASP A 73 -4.45 10.93 -2.50
C ASP A 73 -4.08 9.83 -3.54
N LYS A 74 -2.86 9.87 -4.06
CA LYS A 74 -2.30 8.87 -5.00
C LYS A 74 -1.38 7.85 -4.33
N ILE A 75 -1.07 8.05 -3.05
CA ILE A 75 -0.21 7.15 -2.27
C ILE A 75 -1.08 6.16 -1.54
N GLU A 76 -0.84 4.87 -1.77
CA GLU A 76 -1.62 3.78 -1.17
C GLU A 76 -0.72 2.83 -0.38
N VAL A 77 -1.25 2.26 0.70
CA VAL A 77 -0.57 1.27 1.53
C VAL A 77 -1.43 0.03 1.66
N LEU A 78 -0.82 -1.14 1.49
CA LEU A 78 -1.47 -2.43 1.72
C LEU A 78 -1.69 -2.63 3.22
N THR A 79 -2.92 -2.87 3.63
CA THR A 79 -3.32 -3.08 5.04
C THR A 79 -3.99 -4.44 5.22
N PHE A 80 -4.14 -4.87 6.48
CA PHE A 80 -4.63 -6.19 6.83
C PHE A 80 -5.75 -6.11 7.87
N LEU A 81 -6.57 -7.17 7.95
CA LEU A 81 -7.55 -7.37 9.02
C LEU A 81 -6.84 -7.80 10.31
N ASP A 82 -6.41 -6.83 11.10
CA ASP A 82 -5.59 -7.04 12.29
C ASP A 82 -6.01 -6.19 13.50
N ASN A 83 -7.32 -5.98 13.65
CA ASN A 83 -7.94 -5.16 14.70
C ASN A 83 -7.44 -3.71 14.71
N GLY A 84 -7.26 -3.11 13.53
CA GLY A 84 -6.92 -1.70 13.38
C GLY A 84 -5.43 -1.37 13.48
N LYS A 85 -4.55 -2.33 13.78
CA LYS A 85 -3.10 -2.08 13.87
C LYS A 85 -2.50 -1.59 12.56
N SER A 86 -2.94 -2.15 11.43
CA SER A 86 -2.52 -1.69 10.11
C SER A 86 -3.06 -0.29 9.78
N ILE A 87 -4.24 0.06 10.30
CA ILE A 87 -4.82 1.40 10.13
C ILE A 87 -4.08 2.42 10.97
N GLU A 88 -3.75 2.12 12.22
CA GLU A 88 -2.92 2.97 13.07
C GLU A 88 -1.56 3.26 12.40
N TRP A 89 -0.91 2.22 11.86
CA TRP A 89 0.34 2.37 11.11
C TRP A 89 0.16 3.24 9.87
N LEU A 90 -0.92 3.05 9.11
CA LEU A 90 -1.24 3.85 7.93
C LEU A 90 -1.42 5.33 8.29
N LEU A 91 -2.16 5.62 9.35
CA LEU A 91 -2.37 6.98 9.84
C LEU A 91 -1.05 7.60 10.32
N GLU A 92 -0.21 6.84 11.02
CA GLU A 92 1.10 7.30 11.46
C GLU A 92 2.03 7.60 10.28
N SER A 93 1.92 6.85 9.18
CA SER A 93 2.71 7.06 7.97
C SER A 93 2.34 8.35 7.21
N GLY A 94 1.22 9.00 7.57
CA GLY A 94 0.67 10.15 6.85
C GLY A 94 -0.12 9.79 5.59
N CYS A 95 -0.21 8.51 5.24
CA CYS A 95 -0.99 8.01 4.11
C CYS A 95 -2.49 8.10 4.41
N LYS A 96 -3.31 8.20 3.36
CA LYS A 96 -4.77 8.35 3.45
C LYS A 96 -5.55 7.22 2.80
N VAL A 97 -4.92 6.45 1.90
CA VAL A 97 -5.59 5.44 1.09
C VAL A 97 -5.09 4.07 1.49
N GLN A 98 -6.03 3.20 1.84
CA GLN A 98 -5.75 1.81 2.19
C GLN A 98 -6.11 0.88 1.03
N ASN A 99 -5.24 -0.10 0.78
CA ASN A 99 -5.55 -1.28 -0.01
C ASN A 99 -5.72 -2.46 0.96
N LEU A 100 -6.96 -2.77 1.32
CA LEU A 100 -7.23 -3.80 2.33
C LEU A 100 -7.13 -5.20 1.72
N LEU A 101 -6.24 -6.03 2.24
CA LEU A 101 -6.11 -7.42 1.84
C LEU A 101 -7.15 -8.30 2.56
N THR A 102 -8.14 -8.76 1.80
CA THR A 102 -9.16 -9.73 2.24
C THR A 102 -9.00 -11.07 1.51
N LYS A 103 -9.63 -12.14 2.00
CA LYS A 103 -9.56 -13.46 1.35
C LYS A 103 -10.61 -13.57 0.26
N GLY A 104 -10.17 -13.45 -0.99
CA GLY A 104 -11.03 -13.61 -2.16
C GLY A 104 -11.41 -15.06 -2.53
N SER A 105 -10.96 -16.07 -1.78
CA SER A 105 -11.33 -17.47 -2.04
C SER A 105 -11.62 -18.26 -0.77
N LEU A 106 -12.60 -19.16 -0.85
CA LEU A 106 -12.98 -20.05 0.25
C LEU A 106 -11.80 -20.91 0.72
N ASN A 107 -11.00 -21.39 -0.23
CA ASN A 107 -9.80 -22.18 0.07
C ASN A 107 -8.81 -21.42 0.98
N HIS A 108 -8.50 -20.16 0.66
CA HIS A 108 -7.63 -19.36 1.52
C HIS A 108 -8.28 -19.05 2.86
N LEU A 109 -9.59 -18.79 2.87
CA LEU A 109 -10.33 -18.50 4.08
C LEU A 109 -10.32 -19.67 5.07
N GLU A 110 -10.65 -20.88 4.59
CA GLU A 110 -10.71 -22.09 5.42
C GLU A 110 -9.34 -22.54 5.89
N HIS A 111 -8.33 -22.51 5.01
CA HIS A 111 -7.01 -23.07 5.32
C HIS A 111 -6.06 -22.09 6.02
N GLN A 112 -6.11 -20.79 5.70
CA GLN A 112 -5.24 -19.79 6.34
C GLN A 112 -5.89 -19.15 7.57
N LEU A 113 -7.14 -18.68 7.45
CA LEU A 113 -7.82 -17.97 8.54
C LEU A 113 -8.64 -18.90 9.44
N LYS A 114 -9.06 -20.07 8.93
CA LYS A 114 -9.94 -21.02 9.63
C LYS A 114 -11.25 -20.37 10.11
N LYS A 115 -11.80 -19.48 9.29
CA LYS A 115 -13.05 -18.75 9.55
C LYS A 115 -14.14 -19.13 8.56
N THR A 116 -15.39 -18.92 8.96
CA THR A 116 -16.53 -18.97 8.01
C THR A 116 -16.58 -17.68 7.18
N PRO A 117 -17.22 -17.66 5.99
CA PRO A 117 -17.42 -16.44 5.21
C PRO A 117 -18.08 -15.31 6.00
N LYS A 118 -19.05 -15.66 6.86
CA LYS A 118 -19.73 -14.70 7.73
C LYS A 118 -18.77 -14.06 8.73
N ASN A 119 -17.98 -14.88 9.45
CA ASN A 119 -17.04 -14.34 10.43
C ASN A 119 -15.95 -13.48 9.78
N HIS A 120 -15.51 -13.83 8.56
CA HIS A 120 -14.55 -13.01 7.84
C HIS A 120 -15.12 -11.66 7.41
N TYR A 121 -16.37 -11.66 6.95
CA TYR A 121 -17.08 -10.44 6.61
C TYR A 121 -17.25 -9.53 7.84
N ASP A 122 -17.59 -10.10 8.99
CA ASP A 122 -17.72 -9.35 10.25
C ASP A 122 -16.39 -8.75 10.75
N ASP A 123 -15.23 -9.21 10.26
CA ASP A 123 -13.92 -8.63 10.60
C ASP A 123 -13.57 -7.39 9.75
N ILE A 124 -14.19 -7.21 8.57
CA ILE A 124 -13.91 -6.16 7.58
C ILE A 124 -14.61 -4.85 7.99
#